data_AF-A0A4Q3CHC1-F1
#
_entry.id   AF-A0A4Q3CHC1-F1
#
_cell.length_a   1.000
_cell.length_b   1.000
_cell.length_c   1.000
_cell.angle_alpha   90.00
_cell.angle_beta   90.00
_cell.angle_gamma   90.00
#
_symmetry.space_group_name_H-M   'P 1'
#
loop_
_entity.id
_entity.type
_entity.pdbx_description
1 polymer ?
#
loop_
_entity_poly.entity_id
_entity_poly.type
_entity_poly.pdbx_seq_one_letter_code
_entity_poly.pdbx_strand_id
1 'polypeptide(L)' 'MKFPFLYFDPGTGALVVQILAAAGAGVALFYKKIVNGVKSVFGKKQEQDLMGDIDVQDTPDDTKQ' A
#
# COMPACT_ATOMS: atom_id res chain seq x y z
N MET A 1 3.29 -16.46 -36.24
CA MET A 1 3.99 -16.40 -34.93
C MET A 1 3.44 -17.52 -34.07
N LYS A 2 4.29 -18.38 -33.51
CA LYS A 2 3.85 -19.51 -32.66
C LYS A 2 4.06 -19.11 -31.19
N PHE A 3 2.96 -18.89 -30.47
CA PHE A 3 3.03 -18.71 -29.01
C PHE A 3 3.38 -20.06 -28.37
N PRO A 4 4.37 -20.13 -27.46
CA PRO A 4 4.60 -21.34 -26.71
C PRO A 4 3.40 -21.56 -25.79
N PHE A 5 2.64 -22.64 -26.02
CA PHE A 5 1.73 -23.16 -25.01
C PHE A 5 2.59 -23.61 -23.84
N LEU A 6 2.59 -22.84 -22.75
CA LEU A 6 3.18 -23.28 -21.49
C LEU A 6 2.36 -24.50 -21.03
N TYR A 7 2.94 -25.68 -21.15
CA TYR A 7 2.30 -26.92 -20.71
C TYR A 7 2.29 -26.93 -19.18
N PHE A 8 1.11 -26.74 -18.60
CA PHE A 8 0.91 -26.87 -17.17
C PHE A 8 0.49 -28.30 -16.88
N ASP A 9 1.46 -29.14 -16.55
CA ASP A 9 1.16 -30.43 -15.93
C ASP A 9 0.33 -30.20 -14.64
N PRO A 10 -0.59 -31.10 -14.27
CA PRO A 10 -1.40 -30.95 -13.05
C PRO A 10 -0.57 -30.58 -11.81
N GLY A 11 0.66 -31.07 -11.69
CA GLY A 11 1.57 -30.69 -10.61
C GLY A 11 2.11 -29.26 -10.72
N THR A 12 2.60 -28.87 -11.90
CA THR A 12 3.16 -27.53 -12.13
C THR A 12 2.08 -26.45 -12.08
N GLY A 13 0.88 -26.74 -12.59
CA GLY A 13 -0.27 -25.83 -12.52
C GLY A 13 -0.68 -25.53 -11.07
N ALA A 14 -0.70 -26.56 -10.22
CA ALA A 14 -1.02 -26.40 -8.79
C ALA A 14 -0.03 -25.48 -8.07
N LEU A 15 1.28 -25.60 -8.37
CA LEU A 15 2.31 -24.74 -7.77
C LEU A 15 2.14 -23.27 -8.18
N VAL A 16 1.80 -23.00 -9.43
CA VAL A 16 1.55 -21.63 -9.91
C VAL A 16 0.34 -21.04 -9.21
N VAL A 17 -0.78 -21.77 -9.14
CA VAL A 17 -1.98 -21.32 -8.44
C VAL A 17 -1.70 -21.09 -6.96
N GLN A 18 -0.95 -21.98 -6.31
CA GLN A 18 -0.60 -21.85 -4.89
C GLN A 18 0.30 -20.62 -4.63
N ILE A 19 1.30 -20.37 -5.48
CA ILE A 19 2.17 -19.18 -5.36
C ILE A 19 1.33 -17.91 -5.55
N LEU A 20 0.44 -17.88 -6.54
CA LEU A 20 -0.44 -16.74 -6.78
C LEU A 20 -1.41 -16.52 -5.62
N ALA A 21 -2.00 -17.59 -5.08
CA ALA A 21 -2.90 -17.53 -3.94
C ALA A 21 -2.17 -17.05 -2.68
N ALA A 22 -0.97 -17.58 -2.39
CA ALA A 22 -0.15 -17.17 -1.26
C ALA A 22 0.32 -15.72 -1.38
N ALA A 23 0.75 -15.29 -2.58
CA ALA A 23 1.11 -13.91 -2.84
C ALA A 23 -0.11 -12.98 -2.66
N GLY A 24 -1.27 -13.34 -3.19
CA GLY A 24 -2.51 -12.59 -3.03
C GLY A 24 -2.94 -12.48 -1.57
N ALA A 25 -2.93 -13.58 -0.83
CA ALA A 25 -3.24 -13.59 0.61
C ALA A 25 -2.24 -12.76 1.41
N GLY A 26 -0.93 -12.86 1.10
CA GLY A 26 0.12 -12.08 1.73
C GLY A 26 -0.08 -10.57 1.51
N VAL A 27 -0.37 -10.16 0.28
CA VAL A 27 -0.67 -8.76 -0.04
C VAL A 27 -1.96 -8.30 0.63
N ALA A 28 -3.03 -9.09 0.61
CA ALA A 28 -4.30 -8.73 1.23
C ALA A 28 -4.20 -8.57 2.76
N LEU A 29 -3.54 -9.50 3.44
CA LEU A 29 -3.39 -9.48 4.90
C LEU A 29 -2.42 -8.41 5.38
N PHE A 30 -1.40 -8.09 4.59
CA PHE A 30 -0.34 -7.17 4.97
C PHE A 30 -0.30 -5.89 4.13
N TYR A 31 -1.37 -5.55 3.41
CA TYR A 31 -1.43 -4.40 2.50
C TYR A 31 -0.95 -3.10 3.19
N LYS A 32 -1.45 -2.82 4.39
CA LYS A 32 -1.05 -1.63 5.16
C LYS A 32 0.43 -1.64 5.55
N LYS A 33 0.98 -2.79 5.94
CA LYS A 33 2.42 -2.91 6.26
C LYS A 33 3.28 -2.73 5.01
N ILE A 34 2.85 -3.29 3.87
CA ILE A 34 3.56 -3.16 2.59
C ILE A 34 3.54 -1.69 2.14
N VAL A 35 2.38 -1.04 2.14
CA VAL A 35 2.25 0.38 1.74
C VAL A 35 3.06 1.28 2.66
N ASN A 36 3.00 1.08 3.97
CA ASN A 36 3.76 1.89 4.93
C ASN A 36 5.27 1.59 4.84
N GLY A 37 5.66 0.34 4.62
CA GLY A 37 7.05 -0.06 4.41
C GLY A 37 7.62 0.49 3.10
N VAL A 38 6.88 0.42 2.00
CA VAL A 38 7.25 1.02 0.71
C VAL A 38 7.29 2.54 0.84
N LYS A 39 6.31 3.19 1.48
CA LYS A 39 6.38 4.63 1.80
C LYS A 39 7.61 4.97 2.66
N SER A 40 8.01 4.10 3.58
CA SER A 40 9.18 4.34 4.43
C SER A 40 10.53 4.13 3.73
N VAL A 41 10.60 3.20 2.78
CA VAL A 41 11.85 2.87 2.06
C VAL A 41 12.02 3.76 0.81
N PHE A 42 10.94 4.04 0.09
CA PHE A 42 10.94 4.91 -1.10
C PHE A 42 10.64 6.38 -0.78
N GLY A 43 9.96 6.67 0.33
CA GLY A 43 9.65 8.04 0.75
C GLY A 43 10.72 8.59 1.68
N LYS A 44 11.67 9.32 1.11
CA LYS A 44 12.28 10.44 1.85
C LYS A 44 11.18 11.45 2.16
N LYS A 45 10.90 11.66 3.46
CA LYS A 45 10.24 12.83 4.06
C LYS A 45 9.07 13.42 3.25
N GLN A 46 7.86 12.91 3.44
CA GLN A 46 6.69 13.80 3.34
C GLN A 46 6.38 14.34 4.72
N GLU A 47 7.04 15.46 5.01
CA GLU A 47 6.67 16.46 6.02
C GLU A 47 5.31 17.14 5.72
N GLN A 48 4.51 16.58 4.79
CA GLN A 48 3.29 17.21 4.27
C GLN A 48 2.00 16.67 4.91
N ASP A 49 2.02 15.46 5.50
CA ASP A 49 0.87 14.94 6.26
C ASP A 49 0.95 15.27 7.77
N LEU A 50 2.04 15.88 8.25
CA LEU A 50 2.13 16.45 9.61
C LEU A 50 1.64 17.91 9.69
N MET A 51 1.27 18.51 8.55
CA MET A 51 0.65 19.84 8.46
C MET A 51 -0.83 19.76 8.04
N GLY A 52 -1.49 18.63 8.28
CA GLY A 52 -2.87 18.37 7.90
C GLY A 52 -3.75 18.08 9.11
N ASP A 53 -3.79 19.01 10.08
CA ASP A 53 -4.96 19.34 10.93
C ASP A 53 -4.49 20.25 12.08
N ILE A 54 -4.17 21.50 11.76
CA ILE A 54 -4.23 22.55 12.79
C ILE A 54 -5.53 23.28 12.48
N ASP A 55 -6.63 22.80 13.06
CA ASP A 55 -7.86 23.58 13.19
C ASP A 55 -7.55 24.75 14.13
N VAL A 56 -6.97 25.82 13.57
CA VAL A 56 -6.96 27.12 14.22
C VAL A 56 -8.40 27.61 14.14
N GLN A 57 -9.22 27.16 15.08
CA GLN A 57 -10.41 27.91 15.46
C GLN A 57 -9.92 29.28 15.90
N ASP A 58 -10.02 30.25 14.98
CA ASP A 58 -9.89 31.67 15.27
C ASP A 58 -10.80 31.96 16.48
N THR A 59 -10.20 32.02 17.66
CA THR A 59 -10.84 32.61 18.83
C THR A 59 -10.76 34.12 18.61
N PRO A 60 -11.88 34.83 18.38
CA PRO A 60 -11.84 36.28 18.36
C PRO A 60 -11.78 36.73 19.83
N ASP A 61 -10.58 36.79 20.39
CA ASP A 61 -10.32 37.54 21.61
C ASP A 61 -9.89 38.95 21.20
N ASP A 62 -10.87 39.82 20.95
CA ASP A 62 -10.67 41.26 20.96
C ASP A 62 -11.63 41.89 21.96
N THR A 63 -11.23 41.78 23.22
CA THR A 63 -11.57 42.75 24.25
C THR A 63 -11.02 44.12 23.82
N LYS A 64 -11.83 44.98 23.19
CA LYS A 64 -11.65 46.44 23.22
C LYS A 64 -12.98 47.21 23.12
N GLN A 65 -13.23 47.94 24.22
CA GLN A 65 -14.08 49.14 24.44
C GLN A 65 -15.42 48.94 25.15
#